data_AF-A0A383EV72-F1
#
_entry.id   AF-A0A383EV72-F1
#
_cell.length_a   1.000
_cell.length_b   1.000
_cell.length_c   1.000
_cell.angle_alpha   90.00
_cell.angle_beta   90.00
_cell.angle_gamma   90.00
#
_symmetry.space_group_name_H-M   'P 1'
#
loop_
_entity.id
_entity.type
_entity.pdbx_description
1 polymer ?
#
loop_
_entity_poly.entity_id
_entity_poly.type
_entity_poly.pdbx_seq_one_letter_code
_entity_poly.pdbx_strand_id
1 'polypeptide(L)'
;MSEKRELILKYRNDVVNGKKLTRSTISELFNINNKFLLNLSDAANYITRHFHGSKVDIEELANIKKNFCSEDCTFCSQSAFFNTKITGYELPPPEEIVE
;
A
#
# COMPACT_ATOMS: atom_id res chain seq x y z
N MET A 1 23.46 -17.55 -11.96
CA MET A 1 22.11 -17.16 -11.50
C MET A 1 21.42 -16.41 -12.65
N SER A 2 20.09 -16.25 -12.66
CA SER A 2 19.45 -15.45 -13.74
C SER A 2 19.77 -13.96 -13.53
N GLU A 3 20.15 -13.25 -14.60
CA GLU A 3 20.46 -11.81 -14.62
C GLU A 3 19.45 -10.95 -13.83
N LYS A 4 18.15 -11.26 -13.96
CA LYS A 4 17.09 -10.53 -13.25
C LYS A 4 17.11 -10.73 -11.73
N ARG A 5 17.55 -11.89 -11.23
CA ARG A 5 17.70 -12.11 -9.78
C ARG A 5 18.83 -11.26 -9.20
N GLU A 6 19.94 -11.17 -9.93
CA GLU A 6 21.08 -10.33 -9.53
C GLU A 6 20.70 -8.85 -9.52
N LEU A 7 19.92 -8.43 -10.52
CA LEU A 7 19.36 -7.08 -10.59
C LEU A 7 18.50 -6.73 -9.36
N ILE A 8 17.56 -7.60 -8.97
CA ILE A 8 16.72 -7.40 -7.78
C ILE A 8 17.59 -7.28 -6.52
N LEU A 9 18.58 -8.16 -6.36
CA LEU A 9 19.48 -8.14 -5.20
C LEU A 9 20.32 -6.86 -5.15
N LYS A 10 20.81 -6.39 -6.30
CA LYS A 10 21.54 -5.12 -6.42
C LYS A 10 20.68 -3.97 -5.91
N TYR A 11 19.45 -3.83 -6.43
CA TYR A 11 18.59 -2.71 -6.06
C TYR A 11 18.09 -2.78 -4.62
N ARG A 12 17.87 -3.99 -4.08
CA ARG A 12 17.63 -4.17 -2.64
C ARG A 12 18.78 -3.58 -1.82
N ASN A 13 20.02 -3.92 -2.16
CA ASN A 13 21.20 -3.43 -1.45
C ASN A 13 21.38 -1.91 -1.64
N ASP A 14 21.11 -1.38 -2.83
CA ASP A 14 21.17 0.06 -3.08
C ASP A 14 20.17 0.82 -2.16
N VAL A 15 18.93 0.32 -2.02
CA VAL A 15 17.91 0.91 -1.13
C VAL A 15 18.33 0.82 0.35
N VAL A 16 18.84 -0.34 0.78
CA VAL A 16 19.35 -0.53 2.15
C VAL A 16 20.49 0.45 2.46
N ASN A 17 21.33 0.77 1.47
CA ASN A 17 22.40 1.76 1.59
C ASN A 17 21.94 3.20 1.36
N GLY A 18 20.63 3.48 1.38
CA GLY A 18 20.06 4.83 1.26
C GLY A 18 20.08 5.42 -0.15
N LYS A 19 20.38 4.62 -1.19
CA LYS A 19 20.34 5.10 -2.58
C LYS A 19 18.91 5.06 -3.11
N LYS A 20 18.52 6.12 -3.81
CA LYS A 20 17.24 6.18 -4.54
C LYS A 20 17.37 5.47 -5.88
N LEU A 21 16.37 4.67 -6.23
CA LEU A 21 16.26 4.06 -7.55
C LEU A 21 15.68 5.08 -8.54
N THR A 22 16.08 4.96 -9.81
CA THR A 22 15.54 5.81 -10.88
C THR A 22 14.17 5.30 -11.33
N ARG A 23 13.39 6.18 -11.97
CA ARG A 23 12.09 5.80 -12.55
C ARG A 23 12.20 4.66 -13.57
N SER A 24 13.28 4.63 -14.37
CA SER A 24 13.51 3.56 -15.35
C SER A 24 13.73 2.22 -14.67
N THR A 25 14.57 2.17 -13.63
CA THR A 25 14.79 0.98 -12.80
C THR A 25 13.50 0.50 -12.15
N ILE A 26 12.71 1.40 -11.57
CA ILE A 26 11.44 1.06 -10.93
C ILE A 26 10.47 0.47 -11.97
N SER A 27 10.39 1.09 -13.16
CA SER A 27 9.55 0.59 -14.26
C SER A 27 9.96 -0.82 -14.70
N GLU A 28 11.26 -1.11 -14.75
CA GLU A 28 11.77 -2.45 -15.07
C GLU A 28 11.36 -3.49 -14.01
N LEU A 29 11.45 -3.13 -12.72
CA LEU A 29 11.04 -4.01 -11.62
C LEU A 29 9.52 -4.22 -11.60
N PHE A 30 8.74 -3.18 -11.88
CA PHE A 30 7.28 -3.25 -11.92
C PHE A 30 6.77 -4.17 -13.04
N ASN A 31 7.49 -4.22 -14.16
CA ASN A 31 7.15 -5.04 -15.34
C ASN A 31 7.96 -6.35 -15.41
N ILE A 32 8.59 -6.78 -14.32
CA ILE A 32 9.36 -8.01 -14.32
C ILE A 32 8.45 -9.22 -14.53
N ASN A 33 8.96 -10.27 -15.18
CA ASN A 33 8.19 -11.50 -15.38
C ASN A 33 7.83 -12.16 -14.04
N ASN A 34 6.58 -12.65 -13.93
CA ASN A 34 6.01 -13.30 -12.73
C ASN A 34 6.88 -14.42 -12.13
N LYS A 35 7.73 -15.10 -12.92
CA LYS A 35 8.66 -16.10 -12.39
C LYS A 35 9.66 -15.55 -11.35
N PHE A 36 9.81 -14.23 -11.26
CA PHE A 36 10.66 -13.53 -10.29
C PHE A 36 9.87 -12.85 -9.17
N LEU A 37 8.55 -13.03 -9.09
CA LEU A 37 7.70 -12.39 -8.08
C LEU A 37 8.16 -12.72 -6.65
N LEU A 38 8.55 -13.97 -6.39
CA LEU A 38 9.10 -14.36 -5.09
C LEU A 38 10.42 -13.66 -4.78
N ASN A 39 11.30 -13.48 -5.78
CA ASN A 39 12.55 -12.75 -5.59
C ASN A 39 12.31 -11.27 -5.24
N LEU A 40 11.30 -10.63 -5.87
CA LEU A 40 10.88 -9.28 -5.51
C LEU A 40 10.30 -9.22 -4.09
N SER A 41 9.42 -10.17 -3.74
CA SER A 41 8.81 -10.25 -2.41
C SER A 41 9.87 -10.42 -1.31
N ASP A 42 10.85 -11.31 -1.54
CA ASP A 42 11.95 -11.53 -0.61
C ASP A 42 12.82 -10.28 -0.43
N ALA A 43 13.10 -9.57 -1.52
CA ALA A 43 13.84 -8.31 -1.47
C ALA A 43 13.06 -7.22 -0.71
N ALA A 44 11.76 -7.08 -0.96
CA ALA A 44 10.90 -6.15 -0.26
C ALA A 44 10.83 -6.48 1.24
N ASN A 45 10.60 -7.75 1.61
CA ASN A 45 10.57 -8.19 3.00
C ASN A 45 11.93 -7.97 3.70
N TYR A 46 13.06 -8.15 3.02
CA TYR A 46 14.37 -7.82 3.56
C TYR A 46 14.49 -6.32 3.87
N ILE A 47 14.08 -5.45 2.94
CA ILE A 47 14.09 -3.99 3.15
C ILE A 47 13.20 -3.62 4.34
N THR A 48 11.97 -4.14 4.39
CA THR A 48 11.05 -3.90 5.51
C THR A 48 11.67 -4.30 6.83
N ARG A 49 12.26 -5.50 6.93
CA ARG A 49 12.88 -5.96 8.19
C ARG A 49 14.15 -5.21 8.56
N HIS A 50 14.92 -4.74 7.58
CA HIS A 50 16.10 -3.92 7.82
C HIS A 50 15.74 -2.60 8.50
N PHE A 51 14.66 -1.93 8.05
CA PHE A 51 14.26 -0.62 8.57
C PHE A 51 13.25 -0.67 9.72
N HIS A 52 12.36 -1.66 9.76
CA HIS A 52 11.23 -1.74 10.70
C HIS A 52 11.27 -2.97 11.61
N GLY A 53 12.27 -3.85 11.47
CA GLY A 53 12.36 -5.08 12.24
C GLY A 53 11.22 -6.06 11.93
N SER A 54 10.82 -6.84 12.93
CA SER A 54 9.72 -7.83 12.79
C SER A 54 8.47 -7.45 13.58
N LYS A 55 8.41 -6.24 14.12
CA LYS A 55 7.23 -5.76 14.85
C LYS A 55 6.12 -5.46 13.84
N VAL A 56 4.91 -5.91 14.16
CA VAL A 56 3.69 -5.53 13.45
C VAL A 56 3.03 -4.42 14.25
N ASP A 57 2.65 -3.34 13.56
CA ASP A 57 1.83 -2.28 14.13
C ASP A 57 0.35 -2.58 13.87
N ILE A 58 -0.48 -2.44 14.89
CA ILE A 58 -1.92 -2.74 14.80
C ILE A 58 -2.65 -1.42 14.94
N GLU A 59 -3.34 -1.03 13.89
CA GLU A 59 -4.11 0.20 13.80
C GLU A 59 -5.58 -0.12 13.57
N GLU A 60 -6.46 0.56 14.30
CA GLU A 60 -7.90 0.52 14.08
C GLU A 60 -8.34 1.78 13.35
N LEU A 61 -9.11 1.60 12.28
CA LEU A 61 -9.72 2.70 11.55
C LEU A 61 -11.20 2.78 11.89
N ALA A 62 -11.58 3.77 12.70
CA ALA A 62 -12.97 4.08 12.96
C ALA A 62 -13.61 4.73 11.73
N ASN A 63 -14.67 4.12 11.19
CA ASN A 63 -15.40 4.71 10.09
C ASN A 63 -16.38 5.77 10.60
N ILE A 64 -16.10 7.04 10.35
CA ILE A 64 -16.92 8.17 10.85
C ILE A 64 -17.91 8.70 9.81
N LYS A 65 -18.02 8.11 8.62
CA LYS A 65 -18.98 8.55 7.60
C LYS A 65 -19.28 7.45 6.59
N LYS A 66 -20.53 7.31 6.15
CA LYS A 66 -20.90 6.22 5.23
C LYS A 66 -22.01 6.59 4.25
N ASN A 67 -21.75 6.42 2.94
CA ASN A 67 -22.67 6.77 1.85
C ASN A 67 -23.07 8.27 1.79
N PHE A 68 -22.28 9.18 2.36
CA PHE A 68 -22.57 10.62 2.36
C PHE A 68 -21.40 11.44 1.81
N CYS A 69 -20.42 10.82 1.14
CA CYS A 69 -19.33 11.55 0.51
C CYS A 69 -19.87 12.37 -0.67
N SER A 70 -19.49 13.65 -0.74
CA SER A 70 -19.89 14.56 -1.82
C SER A 70 -19.19 14.27 -3.15
N GLU A 71 -18.14 13.45 -3.13
CA GLU A 71 -17.40 13.06 -4.32
C GLU A 71 -18.06 11.88 -5.03
N ASP A 72 -18.16 11.95 -6.37
CA ASP A 72 -18.69 10.87 -7.20
C ASP A 72 -17.58 9.97 -7.77
N CYS A 73 -16.81 9.36 -6.88
CA CYS A 73 -15.79 8.40 -7.30
C CYS A 73 -16.44 7.07 -7.68
N THR A 74 -16.36 6.67 -8.95
CA THR A 74 -17.02 5.44 -9.48
C THR A 74 -16.61 4.14 -8.76
N PHE A 75 -15.43 4.11 -8.16
CA PHE A 75 -14.91 2.94 -7.43
C PHE A 75 -15.23 2.97 -5.93
N CYS A 76 -15.78 4.07 -5.41
CA CYS A 76 -15.91 4.29 -3.96
C CYS A 76 -17.33 4.04 -3.49
N SER A 77 -17.50 3.07 -2.58
CA SER A 77 -18.79 2.76 -1.96
C SER A 77 -19.30 3.86 -1.02
N GLN A 78 -18.46 4.81 -0.63
CA GLN A 78 -18.83 5.90 0.27
C GLN A 78 -19.49 7.10 -0.44
N SER A 79 -19.48 7.11 -1.78
CA SER A 79 -20.13 8.14 -2.60
C SER A 79 -21.62 8.22 -2.28
N ALA A 80 -22.14 9.44 -2.08
CA ALA A 80 -23.57 9.67 -1.89
C ALA A 80 -24.40 9.34 -3.15
N PHE A 81 -23.74 9.23 -4.31
CA PHE A 81 -24.37 8.89 -5.59
C PHE A 81 -24.46 7.38 -5.82
N PHE A 82 -23.82 6.56 -4.97
CA PHE A 82 -23.80 5.11 -5.12
C PHE A 82 -24.73 4.42 -4.11
N ASN A 83 -25.80 3.78 -4.60
CA ASN A 83 -26.74 3.07 -3.75
C ASN A 83 -26.20 1.68 -3.33
N THR A 84 -25.47 1.64 -2.21
CA THR A 84 -24.93 0.39 -1.64
C THR A 84 -25.99 -0.54 -1.04
N LYS A 85 -27.25 -0.09 -0.87
CA LYS A 85 -28.33 -0.79 -0.13
C LYS A 85 -28.04 -1.02 1.36
N ILE A 86 -27.02 -0.38 1.92
CA ILE A 86 -26.69 -0.45 3.35
C ILE A 86 -27.07 0.87 4.01
N THR A 87 -27.49 0.83 5.28
CA THR A 87 -27.73 2.03 6.10
C THR A 87 -26.47 2.91 6.16
N GLY A 88 -26.60 4.15 5.71
CA GLY A 88 -25.57 5.19 5.79
C GLY A 88 -25.71 6.04 7.05
N TYR A 89 -24.69 6.85 7.32
CA TYR A 89 -24.69 7.87 8.37
C TYR A 89 -23.73 9.00 8.00
N GLU A 90 -24.08 10.20 8.43
CA GLU A 90 -23.26 11.40 8.25
C GLU A 90 -22.11 11.45 9.26
N LEU A 91 -21.28 12.49 9.17
CA LEU A 91 -20.21 12.71 10.13
C LEU A 91 -20.82 12.96 11.52
N PRO A 92 -20.55 12.11 12.53
CA PRO A 92 -21.04 12.33 13.88
C PRO A 92 -20.36 13.55 14.53
N PRO A 93 -20.94 14.10 15.60
CA PRO A 93 -20.31 15.18 16.35
C PRO A 93 -18.95 14.74 16.93
N PRO A 94 -17.97 15.65 17.11
CA PRO A 94 -16.63 15.30 17.59
C PRO A 94 -16.62 14.54 18.91
N GLU A 95 -17.58 14.81 19.79
CA GLU A 95 -17.69 14.14 21.10
C GLU A 95 -17.94 12.64 20.97
N GLU A 96 -18.68 12.20 19.93
CA GLU A 96 -18.94 10.78 19.64
C GLU A 96 -17.74 10.11 18.94
N ILE A 97 -16.86 10.88 18.28
CA ILE A 97 -15.68 10.35 17.59
C ILE A 97 -14.51 10.09 18.55
N VAL A 98 -14.41 10.89 19.61
CA VAL A 98 -13.29 10.86 20.57
C VAL A 98 -13.52 9.88 21.73
N GLU A 99 -14.77 9.44 21.94
CA GLU A 99 -15.10 8.39 22.93
C GLU A 99 -14.38 7.07 22.63
#